data_AF-A0AA51DB86-F1
#
_entry.id   AF-A0AA51DB86-F1
#
_cell.length_a   1.000
_cell.length_b   1.000
_cell.length_c   1.000
_cell.angle_alpha   90.00
_cell.angle_beta   90.00
_cell.angle_gamma   90.00
#
_symmetry.space_group_name_H-M   'P 1'
#
loop_
_entity.id
_entity.type
_entity.pdbx_description
1 polymer ?
#
loop_
_entity_poly.entity_id
_entity_poly.type
_entity_poly.pdbx_seq_one_letter_code
_entity_poly.pdbx_strand_id
1 'polypeptide(L)' 'MVKAQTVEQYQIIKWLEQNFYIEALKISLIDKATVLIEDINGETATVRYKSKNDIVLEQENKLNRESEQSA' A
#
# COMPACT_ATOMS: atom_id res chain seq x y z
N MET A 1 -13.86 -8.19 2.82
CA MET A 1 -13.02 -7.37 3.71
C MET A 1 -11.77 -8.16 4.07
N VAL A 2 -10.57 -7.62 3.80
CA VAL A 2 -9.31 -8.32 4.11
C VAL A 2 -9.15 -8.43 5.62
N LYS A 3 -8.84 -9.64 6.10
CA LYS A 3 -8.58 -9.90 7.51
C LYS A 3 -7.09 -9.74 7.80
N ALA A 4 -6.72 -8.74 8.59
CA ALA A 4 -5.35 -8.58 9.07
C ALA A 4 -4.91 -9.79 9.89
N GLN A 5 -3.61 -10.11 9.80
CA GLN A 5 -2.94 -11.16 10.56
C GLN A 5 -2.09 -10.59 11.71
N THR A 6 -1.67 -9.33 11.61
CA THR A 6 -0.88 -8.62 12.63
C THR A 6 -1.57 -7.32 13.05
N VAL A 7 -1.12 -6.76 14.18
CA VAL A 7 -1.61 -5.47 14.66
C VAL A 7 -1.22 -4.36 13.68
N GLU A 8 -0.02 -4.42 13.11
CA GLU A 8 0.49 -3.46 12.13
C GLU A 8 -0.36 -3.47 10.86
N GLN A 9 -0.69 -4.64 10.32
CA GLN A 9 -1.62 -4.76 9.18
C GLN A 9 -3.01 -4.22 9.53
N TYR A 10 -3.49 -4.48 10.75
CA TYR A 10 -4.79 -3.94 11.19
C TYR A 10 -4.78 -2.41 11.22
N GLN A 11 -3.70 -1.79 11.71
CA GLN A 11 -3.55 -0.33 11.69
C GLN A 11 -3.53 0.22 10.26
N ILE A 12 -2.83 -0.45 9.33
CA ILE A 12 -2.84 -0.07 7.91
C ILE A 12 -4.26 -0.13 7.33
N ILE A 13 -5.00 -1.22 7.57
CA ILE A 13 -6.37 -1.37 7.06
C ILE A 13 -7.28 -0.29 7.65
N LYS A 14 -7.18 0.01 8.95
CA LYS A 14 -7.96 1.10 9.57
C LYS A 14 -7.63 2.47 9.01
N TRP A 15 -6.36 2.72 8.74
CA TRP A 15 -5.96 3.96 8.07
C TRP A 15 -6.51 4.02 6.64
N LEU A 16 -6.48 2.92 5.88
CA LEU A 16 -7.08 2.85 4.55
C LEU A 16 -8.60 3.11 4.57
N GLU A 17 -9.33 2.51 5.52
CA GLU A 17 -10.78 2.76 5.71
C GLU A 17 -11.11 4.23 5.97
N GLN A 18 -10.22 4.95 6.66
CA GLN A 18 -10.43 6.36 7.02
C GLN A 18 -10.09 7.33 5.89
N ASN A 19 -9.15 6.96 5.02
CA ASN A 19 -8.57 7.88 4.03
C ASN A 19 -9.00 7.56 2.59
N PHE A 20 -9.50 6.35 2.31
CA PHE A 20 -9.84 5.90 0.97
C PHE A 20 -11.20 5.21 0.92
N TYR A 21 -11.77 5.17 -0.29
CA TYR A 21 -12.90 4.28 -0.57
C TYR A 21 -12.40 2.84 -0.69
N ILE A 22 -12.26 2.18 0.46
CA ILE A 22 -11.58 0.88 0.58
C ILE A 22 -12.22 -0.23 -0.27
N GLU A 23 -13.51 -0.13 -0.58
CA GLU A 23 -14.23 -1.11 -1.41
C GLU A 23 -13.80 -1.07 -2.88
N ALA A 24 -13.22 0.04 -3.35
CA ALA A 24 -12.62 0.15 -4.69
C ALA A 24 -11.14 -0.27 -4.71
N LEU A 25 -10.57 -0.65 -3.57
CA LEU A 25 -9.18 -1.10 -3.48
C LEU A 25 -9.13 -2.61 -3.35
N LYS A 26 -8.31 -3.23 -4.20
CA LYS A 26 -7.88 -4.61 -3.98
C LYS A 26 -6.66 -4.60 -3.08
N ILE A 27 -6.76 -5.29 -1.95
CA ILE A 27 -5.75 -5.27 -0.87
C ILE A 27 -5.08 -6.64 -0.77
N SER A 28 -3.75 -6.66 -0.80
CA SER A 28 -2.93 -7.86 -0.64
C SER A 28 -1.95 -7.70 0.53
N LEU A 29 -1.93 -8.67 1.45
CA LEU A 29 -1.00 -8.68 2.58
C LEU A 29 0.36 -9.20 2.10
N ILE A 30 1.41 -8.41 2.24
CA ILE A 30 2.76 -8.76 1.77
C ILE A 30 3.60 -9.35 2.89
N ASP A 31 3.69 -8.65 4.01
CA ASP A 31 4.42 -9.08 5.20
C ASP A 31 3.77 -8.53 6.48
N LYS A 32 4.42 -8.73 7.63
CA LYS A 32 3.91 -8.32 8.95
C LYS A 32 3.50 -6.85 9.07
N ALA A 33 4.07 -5.94 8.28
CA ALA A 33 3.88 -4.50 8.38
C ALA A 33 3.71 -3.81 7.01
N THR A 34 3.48 -4.60 5.95
CA THR A 34 3.37 -4.10 4.58
C THR A 34 2.14 -4.68 3.88
N VAL A 35 1.41 -3.80 3.19
CA VAL A 35 0.23 -4.12 2.39
C VAL A 35 0.40 -3.51 0.99
N LEU A 36 0.03 -4.26 -0.04
CA LEU A 36 -0.08 -3.75 -1.41
C LEU A 36 -1.55 -3.40 -1.68
N ILE A 37 -1.80 -2.21 -2.22
CA ILE A 37 -3.10 -1.81 -2.72
C ILE A 37 -3.06 -1.66 -4.23
N GLU A 38 -4.14 -2.04 -4.89
CA GLU A 38 -4.35 -1.90 -6.33
C GLU A 38 -5.68 -1.16 -6.53
N ASP A 39 -5.64 -0.08 -7.31
CA ASP A 39 -6.82 0.72 -7.66
C ASP A 39 -7.59 0.11 -8.84
N ILE A 40 -8.72 0.72 -9.20
CA ILE A 40 -9.56 0.27 -10.32
C ILE A 40 -8.88 0.38 -11.70
N ASN A 41 -7.81 1.16 -11.81
CA ASN A 41 -7.05 1.36 -13.04
C ASN A 41 -5.87 0.38 -13.14
N GLY A 42 -5.68 -0.49 -12.14
CA GLY A 42 -4.57 -1.43 -12.06
C GLY A 42 -3.26 -0.79 -11.59
N GLU A 43 -3.29 0.46 -11.14
CA GLU A 43 -2.15 1.12 -10.52
C GLU A 43 -1.98 0.60 -9.09
N THR A 44 -0.73 0.42 -8.67
CA THR A 44 -0.42 -0.20 -7.39
C THR A 44 0.43 0.70 -6.51
N ALA A 45 0.21 0.61 -5.21
CA ALA A 45 1.02 1.29 -4.21
C ALA A 45 1.23 0.39 -2.99
N THR A 46 2.36 0.56 -2.31
CA THR A 46 2.67 -0.16 -1.09
C THR A 46 2.42 0.75 0.11
N VAL A 47 1.70 0.23 1.11
CA VAL A 47 1.45 0.91 2.37
C VAL A 47 2.19 0.18 3.48
N ARG A 48 3.00 0.91 4.24
CA ARG A 48 3.84 0.36 5.31
C ARG A 48 3.55 1.04 6.64
N TYR A 49 3.48 0.24 7.68
CA TYR A 49 3.47 0.71 9.06
C TYR A 49 4.91 0.87 9.54
N LYS A 50 5.30 2.08 9.94
CA LYS A 50 6.63 2.37 10.49
C LYS A 50 6.62 2.40 12.00
N SER A 51 5.67 3.14 12.58
CA SER A 51 5.52 3.27 14.02
C SER A 51 4.12 3.77 14.38
N LYS A 52 3.85 3.97 15.67
CA LYS A 52 2.56 4.47 16.13
C LYS A 52 2.31 5.86 15.52
N ASN A 53 1.23 5.98 14.74
CA ASN A 53 0.83 7.16 13.96
C ASN A 53 1.70 7.47 12.74
N ASP A 54 2.57 6.55 12.32
CA ASP A 54 3.41 6.71 11.14
C ASP A 54 3.14 5.57 10.13
N ILE A 55 2.32 5.90 9.13
CA ILE A 55 1.98 5.04 8.01
C ILE A 55 2.41 5.75 6.73
N VAL A 56 3.19 5.05 5.92
CA VAL A 56 3.77 5.58 4.68
C VAL A 56 3.14 4.86 3.50
N LEU A 57 2.69 5.64 2.51
CA LEU A 57 2.25 5.13 1.21
C LEU A 57 3.31 5.47 0.16
N GLU A 58 3.81 4.45 -0.53
CA GLU A 58 4.86 4.54 -1.53
C GLU A 58 4.34 3.97 -2.86
N GLN A 59 4.46 4.72 -3.94
CA GLN A 59 4.19 4.25 -5.30
C GLN A 59 5.54 4.09 -6.03
N GLU A 60 5.77 2.97 -6.69
CA GLU A 60 6.93 2.84 -7.58
C GLU A 60 6.71 3.73 -8.80
N ASN A 61 7.49 4.81 -8.90
CA ASN A 61 7.40 5.72 -10.03
C ASN A 61 8.08 5.07 -11.26
N LYS A 62 7.29 4.62 -12.23
CA LYS A 62 7.79 3.94 -13.45
C LYS A 62 8.70 4.82 -14.33
N LEU A 63 8.73 6.14 -14.09
CA LEU A 63 9.55 7.10 -14.86
C LEU A 63 11.07 6.95 -14.70
N ASN A 64 11.58 6.22 -13.69
CA ASN A 64 13.02 6.09 -13.48
C ASN A 64 13.69 4.92 -14.22
N ARG A 65 12.94 4.04 -14.91
CA ARG A 65 13.54 2.87 -15.59
C ARG A 65 14.00 3.15 -17.02
N GLU A 66 13.48 4.19 -17.68
CA GLU A 66 13.83 4.50 -19.07
C GLU A 66 15.04 5.43 -19.20
N SER A 67 15.36 6.20 -18.16
CA SER A 67 16.51 7.11 -18.14
C SER A 67 17.85 6.46 -17.76
N GLU A 68 17.86 5.22 -17.28
CA GLU A 68 19.10 4.47 -16.95
C GLU A 68 19.52 3.48 -18.06
N GLN A 69 18.70 3.26 -19.09
CA GLN A 69 19.04 2.39 -20.23
C GLN A 69 19.48 3.15 -21.49
N SER A 70 19.61 4.48 -21.41
CA SER A 70 20.00 5.35 -22.53
C SER A 70 21.30 6.13 -22.29
N ALA A 71 22.14 5.71 -21.33
CA ALA A 71 23.44 6.33 -21.04
C ALA A 71 24.61 5.40 -21.39
#